data_AF-W5WCG7-F1
#
_entry.id   AF-W5WCG7-F1
#
_cell.length_a   1.000
_cell.length_b   1.000
_cell.length_c   1.000
_cell.angle_alpha   90.00
_cell.angle_beta   90.00
_cell.angle_gamma   90.00
#
_symmetry.space_group_name_H-M   'P 1'
#
loop_
_entity.id
_entity.type
_entity.pdbx_description
1 polymer ?
#
loop_
_entity_poly.entity_id
_entity_poly.type
_entity_poly.pdbx_seq_one_letter_code
_entity_poly.pdbx_strand_id
1 'polypeptide(L)'
;MLITGLAPEEVERLGQAYLTALADDLSADPDRFGLRHSLERAGHALVDLLEAINRHGPAFMAPLVGDTAEERRDAFVAHFTNHVTDSVGLTVDAVVRQVAADTAQTLLDQSPRLRSAVESGVNSGAVIDNDVFCAIYNFFFADAVTTFLRSVIAAKITLLVPVLPAVDPAGHIAGWIADKLTAVVPTPCQRQGTTTNGSSLADLGRSMVKEAVERVLGLPAGGQS
;
A
#
# COMPACT_ATOMS: atom_id res chain seq x y z
N MET A 1 32.13 -15.82 -12.89
CA MET A 1 30.95 -16.36 -12.21
C MET A 1 29.83 -15.37 -12.42
N LEU A 2 29.04 -15.54 -13.48
CA LEU A 2 27.91 -14.67 -13.82
C LEU A 2 26.67 -15.25 -13.15
N ILE A 3 26.15 -14.55 -12.14
CA ILE A 3 24.79 -14.78 -11.66
C ILE A 3 23.90 -14.20 -12.77
N THR A 4 23.52 -15.04 -13.74
CA THR A 4 22.52 -14.65 -14.75
C THR A 4 21.20 -14.48 -14.02
N GLY A 5 20.75 -13.23 -13.90
CA GLY A 5 19.40 -12.90 -13.48
C GLY A 5 18.38 -13.52 -14.42
N LEU A 6 17.13 -13.62 -13.95
CA LEU A 6 16.02 -14.07 -14.78
C LEU A 6 15.89 -13.25 -16.05
N ALA A 7 15.60 -13.91 -17.17
CA ALA A 7 15.25 -13.21 -18.39
C ALA A 7 13.90 -12.47 -18.20
N PRO A 8 13.68 -11.29 -18.81
CA PRO A 8 12.48 -10.49 -18.60
C PRO A 8 11.16 -11.25 -18.84
N GLU A 9 11.11 -12.09 -19.87
CA GLU A 9 9.97 -12.93 -20.19
C GLU A 9 9.65 -13.97 -19.10
N GLU A 10 10.68 -14.45 -18.41
CA GLU A 10 10.53 -15.41 -17.32
C GLU A 10 10.05 -14.71 -16.05
N VAL A 11 10.54 -13.48 -15.77
CA VAL A 11 10.02 -12.64 -14.68
C VAL A 11 8.52 -12.39 -14.87
N GLU A 12 8.10 -12.00 -16.07
CA GLU A 12 6.70 -11.76 -16.39
C GLU A 12 5.85 -13.02 -16.26
N ARG A 13 6.30 -14.15 -16.84
CA ARG A 13 5.58 -15.42 -16.76
C ARG A 13 5.37 -15.86 -15.31
N LEU A 14 6.39 -15.73 -14.46
CA LEU A 14 6.32 -16.10 -13.06
C LEU A 14 5.46 -15.14 -12.24
N GLY A 15 5.64 -13.83 -12.43
CA GLY A 15 4.81 -12.81 -11.78
C GLY A 15 3.33 -12.99 -12.10
N GLN A 16 3.00 -13.25 -13.37
CA GLN A 16 1.64 -13.53 -13.80
C GLN A 16 1.09 -14.81 -13.17
N ALA A 17 1.89 -15.87 -13.07
CA ALA A 17 1.47 -17.11 -12.43
C ALA A 17 1.13 -16.91 -10.95
N TYR A 18 1.90 -16.09 -10.21
CA TYR A 18 1.59 -15.76 -8.81
C TYR A 18 0.30 -14.95 -8.67
N LEU A 19 0.10 -13.93 -9.51
CA LEU A 19 -1.12 -13.12 -9.49
C LEU A 19 -2.36 -13.96 -9.83
N THR A 20 -2.28 -14.82 -10.85
CA THR A 20 -3.37 -15.73 -11.21
C THR A 20 -3.67 -16.71 -10.09
N ALA A 21 -2.65 -17.33 -9.49
CA ALA A 21 -2.86 -18.26 -8.38
C ALA A 21 -3.49 -17.58 -7.15
N LEU A 22 -3.11 -16.34 -6.84
CA LEU A 22 -3.73 -15.56 -5.77
C LEU A 22 -5.21 -15.25 -6.09
N ALA A 23 -5.49 -14.80 -7.31
CA ALA A 23 -6.85 -14.49 -7.75
C ALA A 23 -7.75 -15.73 -7.75
N ASP A 24 -7.24 -16.88 -8.16
CA ASP A 24 -7.98 -18.16 -8.14
C ASP A 24 -8.30 -18.59 -6.70
N ASP A 25 -7.32 -18.53 -5.79
CA ASP A 25 -7.49 -18.86 -4.38
C ASP A 25 -8.54 -17.95 -3.71
N LEU A 26 -8.50 -16.63 -3.99
CA LEU A 26 -9.44 -15.65 -3.45
C LEU A 26 -10.81 -15.68 -4.13
N SER A 27 -10.90 -16.13 -5.38
CA SER A 27 -12.19 -16.34 -6.05
C SER A 27 -12.93 -17.53 -5.48
N ALA A 28 -12.21 -18.56 -5.05
CA ALA A 28 -12.78 -19.73 -4.37
C ALA A 28 -13.21 -19.42 -2.92
N ASP A 29 -12.42 -18.60 -2.22
CA ASP A 29 -12.69 -18.15 -0.85
C ASP A 29 -12.18 -16.70 -0.65
N PRO A 30 -13.08 -15.69 -0.75
CA PRO A 30 -12.69 -14.28 -0.67
C PRO A 30 -12.08 -13.86 0.69
N ASP A 31 -12.34 -14.62 1.74
CA ASP A 31 -11.82 -14.37 3.09
C ASP A 31 -10.52 -15.14 3.36
N ARG A 32 -10.07 -15.96 2.39
CA ARG A 32 -8.80 -16.68 2.48
C ARG A 32 -7.66 -15.69 2.71
N PHE A 33 -6.82 -16.02 3.69
CA PHE A 33 -5.74 -15.17 4.19
C PHE A 33 -6.18 -13.88 4.90
N GLY A 34 -7.46 -13.49 4.88
CA GLY A 34 -7.96 -12.24 5.46
C GLY A 34 -7.50 -10.97 4.73
N LEU A 35 -7.01 -11.09 3.48
CA LEU A 35 -6.45 -9.98 2.71
C LEU A 35 -7.48 -8.90 2.43
N ARG A 36 -8.65 -9.29 1.90
CA ARG A 36 -9.70 -8.35 1.50
C ARG A 36 -10.09 -7.42 2.65
N HIS A 37 -10.56 -8.00 3.75
CA HIS A 37 -11.00 -7.23 4.92
C HIS A 37 -9.87 -6.36 5.50
N SER A 38 -8.65 -6.89 5.58
CA SER A 38 -7.52 -6.15 6.13
C SER A 38 -7.11 -4.96 5.26
N LEU A 39 -7.08 -5.13 3.94
CA LEU A 39 -6.74 -4.07 2.98
C LEU A 39 -7.85 -3.03 2.87
N GLU A 40 -9.12 -3.44 2.90
CA GLU A 40 -10.24 -2.49 2.89
C GLU A 40 -10.19 -1.61 4.15
N ARG A 41 -10.07 -2.22 5.33
CA ARG A 41 -9.96 -1.48 6.60
C ARG A 41 -8.75 -0.55 6.63
N ALA A 42 -7.57 -1.05 6.28
CA ALA A 42 -6.34 -0.26 6.30
C ALA A 42 -6.35 0.84 5.23
N GLY A 43 -6.93 0.58 4.06
CA GLY A 43 -7.12 1.57 3.00
C GLY A 43 -8.05 2.72 3.42
N HIS A 44 -9.14 2.42 4.12
CA HIS A 44 -9.99 3.46 4.72
C HIS A 44 -9.23 4.27 5.78
N ALA A 45 -8.54 3.60 6.70
CA ALA A 45 -7.75 4.25 7.73
C ALA A 45 -6.64 5.16 7.13
N LEU A 46 -5.99 4.72 6.05
CA LEU A 46 -5.02 5.51 5.31
C LEU A 46 -5.64 6.80 4.77
N VAL A 47 -6.78 6.70 4.08
CA VAL A 47 -7.43 7.88 3.50
C VAL A 47 -7.84 8.88 4.57
N ASP A 48 -8.43 8.40 5.66
CA ASP A 48 -8.83 9.23 6.81
C ASP A 48 -7.62 9.89 7.48
N LEU A 49 -6.52 9.15 7.62
CA LEU A 49 -5.26 9.65 8.14
C LEU A 49 -4.67 10.76 7.26
N LEU A 50 -4.56 10.55 5.96
CA LEU A 50 -4.02 11.56 5.03
C LEU A 50 -4.86 12.85 5.05
N GLU A 51 -6.18 12.73 5.12
CA GLU A 51 -7.08 13.87 5.26
C GLU A 51 -6.90 14.58 6.61
N ALA A 52 -6.77 13.82 7.70
CA ALA A 52 -6.55 14.37 9.03
C ALA A 52 -5.20 15.09 9.14
N ILE A 53 -4.12 14.55 8.56
CA ILE A 53 -2.82 15.25 8.47
C ILE A 53 -2.99 16.58 7.74
N ASN A 54 -3.71 16.59 6.61
CA ASN A 54 -3.96 17.81 5.85
C ASN A 54 -4.77 18.86 6.61
N ARG A 55 -5.70 18.45 7.47
CA ARG A 55 -6.55 19.36 8.25
C ARG A 55 -5.91 19.84 9.55
N HIS A 56 -5.15 18.98 10.22
CA HIS A 56 -4.74 19.19 11.61
C HIS A 56 -3.22 19.18 11.81
N GLY A 57 -2.44 18.85 10.77
CA GLY A 57 -1.00 18.66 10.87
C GLY A 57 -0.62 17.32 11.51
N PRO A 58 0.65 16.87 11.39
CA PRO A 58 1.05 15.51 11.74
C PRO A 58 0.94 15.16 13.22
N ALA A 59 1.05 16.11 14.16
CA ALA A 59 0.93 15.77 15.58
C ALA A 59 -0.52 15.59 16.07
N PHE A 60 -1.52 15.62 15.17
CA PHE A 60 -2.87 15.20 15.53
C PHE A 60 -2.92 13.73 15.99
N MET A 61 -2.04 12.89 15.44
CA MET A 61 -1.90 11.48 15.84
C MET A 61 -1.37 11.37 17.27
N ALA A 62 -0.24 12.03 17.51
CA ALA A 62 0.45 12.13 18.80
C ALA A 62 1.56 13.17 18.70
N PRO A 63 2.06 13.70 19.83
CA PRO A 63 3.21 14.60 19.84
C PRO A 63 4.43 13.97 19.15
N LEU A 64 5.06 14.71 18.22
CA LEU A 64 6.31 14.30 17.59
C LEU A 64 7.48 14.57 18.53
N VAL A 65 7.68 13.65 19.47
CA VAL A 65 8.74 13.72 20.48
C VAL A 65 10.07 13.27 19.89
N GLY A 66 11.16 13.91 20.28
CA GLY A 66 12.52 13.59 19.84
C GLY A 66 13.38 14.85 19.87
N ASP A 67 14.66 14.70 20.24
CA ASP A 67 15.61 15.81 20.26
C ASP A 67 16.15 16.07 18.84
N THR A 68 16.21 15.03 18.01
CA THR A 68 16.69 15.07 16.63
C THR A 68 15.57 14.99 15.59
N ALA A 69 15.88 15.40 14.35
CA ALA A 69 14.95 15.27 13.22
C ALA A 69 14.67 13.80 12.88
N GLU A 70 15.66 12.93 13.06
CA GLU A 70 15.55 11.49 12.82
C GLU A 70 14.55 10.84 13.79
N GLU A 71 14.69 11.09 15.10
CA GLU A 71 13.77 10.58 16.12
C GLU A 71 12.33 11.04 15.87
N ARG A 72 12.12 12.28 15.42
CA ARG A 72 10.79 12.78 15.07
C ARG A 72 10.21 12.13 13.81
N ARG A 73 11.05 11.81 12.81
CA ARG A 73 10.62 11.03 11.64
C ARG A 73 10.23 9.61 12.05
N ASP A 74 11.01 8.96 12.90
CA ASP A 74 10.71 7.62 13.41
C ASP A 74 9.41 7.60 14.22
N ALA A 75 9.20 8.62 15.07
CA ALA A 75 7.94 8.80 15.79
C ALA A 75 6.76 8.97 14.83
N PHE A 76 6.89 9.81 13.80
CA PHE A 76 5.86 9.98 12.77
C PHE A 76 5.51 8.65 12.09
N VAL A 77 6.52 7.87 11.67
CA VAL A 77 6.32 6.58 11.01
C VAL A 77 5.62 5.60 11.95
N ALA A 78 6.05 5.52 13.21
CA ALA A 78 5.42 4.65 14.20
C ALA A 78 3.95 5.03 14.44
N HIS A 79 3.64 6.33 14.57
CA HIS A 79 2.27 6.81 14.75
C HIS A 79 1.42 6.53 13.50
N PHE A 80 1.95 6.81 12.31
CA PHE A 80 1.28 6.52 11.05
C PHE A 80 0.93 5.03 10.92
N THR A 81 1.90 4.15 11.13
CA THR A 81 1.72 2.70 11.07
C THR A 81 0.66 2.22 12.07
N ASN A 82 0.67 2.74 13.29
CA ASN A 82 -0.32 2.37 14.31
C ASN A 82 -1.74 2.79 13.90
N HIS A 83 -1.90 4.00 13.37
CA HIS A 83 -3.18 4.51 12.90
C HIS A 83 -3.75 3.71 11.72
N VAL A 84 -2.90 3.28 10.78
CA VAL A 84 -3.35 2.51 9.60
C VAL A 84 -3.70 1.06 9.96
N THR A 85 -3.01 0.47 10.94
CA THR A 85 -3.06 -0.98 11.13
C THR A 85 -4.05 -1.44 12.18
N ASP A 86 -4.34 -0.63 13.22
CA ASP A 86 -5.28 -0.84 14.35
C ASP A 86 -5.77 -2.29 14.61
N SER A 87 -4.87 -3.29 14.54
CA SER A 87 -5.23 -4.71 14.57
C SER A 87 -4.17 -5.53 15.27
N VAL A 88 -4.69 -6.55 15.95
CA VAL A 88 -3.96 -7.52 16.75
C VAL A 88 -4.27 -8.90 16.17
N GLY A 89 -3.37 -9.47 15.36
CA GLY A 89 -3.15 -10.92 15.41
C GLY A 89 -3.07 -11.75 14.13
N LEU A 90 -3.05 -11.21 12.91
CA LEU A 90 -2.89 -12.00 11.68
C LEU A 90 -1.55 -11.78 10.96
N THR A 91 -1.08 -12.77 10.18
CA THR A 91 0.11 -12.64 9.30
C THR A 91 -0.06 -11.49 8.29
N VAL A 92 -1.28 -11.28 7.79
CA VAL A 92 -1.59 -10.13 6.93
C VAL A 92 -1.45 -8.81 7.66
N ASP A 93 -1.67 -8.74 8.98
CA ASP A 93 -1.44 -7.51 9.74
C ASP A 93 0.04 -7.14 9.77
N ALA A 94 0.95 -8.13 9.79
CA ALA A 94 2.38 -7.86 9.69
C ALA A 94 2.75 -7.25 8.33
N VAL A 95 2.15 -7.76 7.24
CA VAL A 95 2.31 -7.19 5.89
C VAL A 95 1.77 -5.76 5.84
N VAL A 96 0.55 -5.53 6.33
CA VAL A 96 -0.06 -4.19 6.35
C VAL A 96 0.75 -3.22 7.20
N ARG A 97 1.32 -3.67 8.33
CA ARG A 97 2.21 -2.84 9.17
C ARG A 97 3.48 -2.44 8.45
N GLN A 98 4.12 -3.39 7.78
CA GLN A 98 5.31 -3.10 6.97
C GLN A 98 4.97 -2.09 5.87
N VAL A 99 3.91 -2.34 5.11
CA VAL A 99 3.48 -1.46 4.00
C VAL A 99 3.10 -0.09 4.52
N ALA A 100 2.42 0.01 5.67
CA ALA A 100 2.09 1.30 6.27
C ALA A 100 3.35 2.08 6.69
N ALA A 101 4.38 1.41 7.21
CA ALA A 101 5.66 2.05 7.52
C ALA A 101 6.37 2.55 6.25
N ASP A 102 6.43 1.72 5.21
CA ASP A 102 7.03 2.07 3.92
C ASP A 102 6.25 3.22 3.23
N THR A 103 4.93 3.22 3.38
CA THR A 103 4.03 4.28 2.92
C THR A 103 4.29 5.60 3.67
N ALA A 104 4.49 5.54 4.99
CA ALA A 104 4.81 6.72 5.79
C ALA A 104 6.16 7.33 5.37
N GLN A 105 7.18 6.51 5.15
CA GLN A 105 8.48 6.96 4.66
C GLN A 105 8.36 7.58 3.26
N THR A 106 7.67 6.91 2.34
CA THR A 106 7.42 7.41 0.98
C THR A 106 6.67 8.73 0.99
N LEU A 107 5.72 8.90 1.91
CA LEU A 107 4.97 10.14 2.09
C LEU A 107 5.89 11.29 2.53
N LEU A 108 6.79 11.07 3.49
CA LEU A 108 7.80 12.05 3.87
C LEU A 108 8.74 12.36 2.70
N ASP A 109 9.04 11.36 1.87
CA ASP A 109 9.92 11.54 0.72
C ASP A 109 9.32 12.39 -0.39
N GLN A 110 8.01 12.25 -0.60
CA GLN A 110 7.29 12.93 -1.66
C GLN A 110 6.64 14.25 -1.22
N SER A 111 6.51 14.52 0.08
CA SER A 111 6.03 15.81 0.60
C SER A 111 7.11 16.54 1.42
N PRO A 112 7.93 17.40 0.78
CA PRO A 112 8.92 18.21 1.47
C PRO A 112 8.33 19.10 2.57
N ARG A 113 7.08 19.56 2.39
CA ARG A 113 6.38 20.41 3.37
C ARG A 113 5.99 19.63 4.61
N LEU A 114 5.41 18.44 4.44
CA LEU A 114 5.11 17.55 5.57
C LEU A 114 6.40 17.11 6.26
N ARG A 115 7.43 16.74 5.48
CA ARG A 115 8.73 16.36 6.01
C ARG A 115 9.34 17.47 6.88
N SER A 116 9.35 18.70 6.40
CA SER A 116 9.86 19.85 7.17
C SER A 116 9.06 20.10 8.45
N ALA A 117 7.73 19.95 8.42
CA ALA A 117 6.87 20.06 9.60
C ALA A 117 7.21 18.97 10.64
N VAL A 118 7.39 17.72 10.21
CA VAL A 118 7.77 16.60 11.07
C VAL A 118 9.17 16.82 11.67
N GLU A 119 10.16 17.17 10.85
CA GLU A 119 11.54 17.35 11.28
C GLU A 119 11.72 18.54 12.22
N SER A 120 10.92 19.60 12.07
CA SER A 120 10.96 20.76 12.96
C SER A 120 10.10 20.59 14.22
N GLY A 121 9.23 19.57 14.25
CA GLY A 121 8.22 19.40 15.31
C GLY A 121 7.12 20.46 15.28
N VAL A 122 7.02 21.24 14.20
CA VAL A 122 6.04 22.32 14.04
C VAL A 122 4.81 21.80 13.29
N ASN A 123 3.63 21.93 13.89
CA ASN A 123 2.38 21.43 13.30
C ASN A 123 1.81 22.27 12.16
N SER A 124 2.24 23.53 12.02
CA SER A 124 1.71 24.43 11.01
C SER A 124 2.40 24.24 9.65
N GLY A 125 1.61 24.29 8.58
CA GLY A 125 2.14 24.35 7.20
C GLY A 125 2.44 22.99 6.57
N ALA A 126 2.20 21.89 7.28
CA ALA A 126 2.13 20.54 6.73
C ALA A 126 0.99 20.48 5.71
N VAL A 127 1.33 20.20 4.46
CA VAL A 127 0.37 20.03 3.36
C VAL A 127 0.84 18.86 2.51
N ILE A 128 -0.09 17.97 2.21
CA ILE A 128 0.04 16.89 1.26
C ILE A 128 -0.67 17.35 -0.01
N ASP A 129 0.11 17.61 -1.05
CA ASP A 129 -0.42 17.96 -2.36
C ASP A 129 -1.27 16.82 -2.93
N ASN A 130 -2.26 17.15 -3.76
CA ASN A 130 -3.18 16.17 -4.32
C ASN A 130 -2.46 15.03 -5.08
N ASP A 131 -1.40 15.37 -5.82
CA ASP A 131 -0.60 14.39 -6.55
C ASP A 131 0.11 13.42 -5.60
N VAL A 132 0.64 13.92 -4.48
CA VAL A 132 1.26 13.09 -3.44
C VAL A 132 0.22 12.21 -2.77
N PHE A 133 -0.97 12.74 -2.45
CA PHE A 133 -2.06 11.95 -1.90
C PHE A 133 -2.40 10.76 -2.82
N CYS A 134 -2.54 11.00 -4.12
CA CYS A 134 -2.87 9.96 -5.09
C CYS A 134 -1.73 8.96 -5.31
N ALA A 135 -0.48 9.43 -5.29
CA ALA A 135 0.69 8.56 -5.37
C ALA A 135 0.76 7.63 -4.16
N ILE A 136 0.55 8.16 -2.95
CA ILE A 136 0.56 7.39 -1.70
C ILE A 136 -0.62 6.41 -1.63
N TYR A 137 -1.82 6.83 -2.07
CA TYR A 137 -2.96 5.92 -2.21
C TYR A 137 -2.61 4.75 -3.13
N ASN A 138 -2.08 5.03 -4.32
CA ASN A 138 -1.74 3.99 -5.29
C ASN A 138 -0.66 3.04 -4.76
N PHE A 139 0.42 3.63 -4.25
CA PHE A 139 1.55 2.92 -3.67
C PHE A 139 1.12 1.93 -2.59
N PHE A 140 0.27 2.37 -1.64
CA PHE A 140 -0.18 1.52 -0.55
C PHE A 140 -0.88 0.24 -1.03
N PHE A 141 -1.84 0.34 -1.95
CA PHE A 141 -2.57 -0.85 -2.42
C PHE A 141 -1.70 -1.78 -3.27
N ALA A 142 -0.85 -1.22 -4.14
CA ALA A 142 0.06 -2.02 -4.97
C ALA A 142 1.13 -2.72 -4.12
N ASP A 143 1.72 -2.01 -3.16
CA ASP A 143 2.77 -2.56 -2.31
C ASP A 143 2.23 -3.59 -1.32
N ALA A 144 1.00 -3.44 -0.82
CA ALA A 144 0.42 -4.41 0.11
C ALA A 144 0.32 -5.82 -0.47
N VAL A 145 -0.19 -5.95 -1.71
CA VAL A 145 -0.27 -7.25 -2.39
C VAL A 145 1.12 -7.73 -2.80
N THR A 146 1.99 -6.84 -3.25
CA THR A 146 3.38 -7.18 -3.60
C THR A 146 4.14 -7.75 -2.40
N THR A 147 4.04 -7.10 -1.25
CA THR A 147 4.71 -7.50 0.00
C THR A 147 4.11 -8.78 0.56
N PHE A 148 2.79 -8.99 0.45
CA PHE A 148 2.18 -10.28 0.75
C PHE A 148 2.73 -11.40 -0.12
N LEU A 149 2.73 -11.24 -1.45
CA LEU A 149 3.24 -12.24 -2.38
C LEU A 149 4.73 -12.50 -2.15
N ARG A 150 5.53 -11.47 -1.92
CA ARG A 150 6.94 -11.61 -1.54
C ARG A 150 7.10 -12.46 -0.28
N SER A 151 6.26 -12.25 0.73
CA SER A 151 6.27 -13.01 1.97
C SER A 151 5.88 -14.48 1.76
N VAL A 152 4.86 -14.75 0.94
CA VAL A 152 4.41 -16.10 0.58
C VAL A 152 5.51 -16.85 -0.20
N ILE A 153 6.12 -16.19 -1.18
CA ILE A 153 7.24 -16.72 -1.98
C ILE A 153 8.42 -17.06 -1.08
N ALA A 154 8.81 -16.13 -0.20
CA ALA A 154 9.94 -16.30 0.70
C ALA A 154 9.70 -17.42 1.72
N ALA A 155 8.48 -17.52 2.25
CA ALA A 155 8.10 -18.55 3.22
C ALA A 155 7.89 -19.94 2.57
N LYS A 156 7.95 -20.04 1.23
CA LYS A 156 7.60 -21.26 0.46
C LYS A 156 6.23 -21.80 0.85
N ILE A 157 5.31 -20.93 1.26
CA ILE A 157 3.94 -21.34 1.55
C ILE A 157 3.35 -21.77 0.22
N THR A 158 2.87 -23.01 0.16
CA THR A 158 2.29 -23.61 -1.03
C THR A 158 1.00 -22.86 -1.39
N LEU A 159 1.10 -21.75 -2.12
CA LEU A 159 0.14 -21.50 -3.19
C LEU A 159 0.22 -22.72 -4.11
N LEU A 160 -0.85 -23.08 -4.82
CA LEU A 160 -0.89 -24.21 -5.76
C LEU A 160 0.04 -24.03 -6.99
N VAL A 161 1.13 -23.28 -6.84
CA VAL A 161 2.20 -23.09 -7.80
C VAL A 161 3.34 -24.06 -7.46
N PRO A 162 3.84 -24.86 -8.42
CA PRO A 162 4.95 -25.76 -8.19
C PRO A 162 6.14 -25.00 -7.59
N VAL A 163 6.75 -25.59 -6.56
CA VAL A 163 7.93 -25.06 -5.85
C VAL A 163 9.02 -24.70 -6.86
N LEU A 164 9.21 -23.40 -7.12
CA LEU A 164 10.32 -22.91 -7.91
C LEU A 164 11.48 -22.56 -6.97
N PRO A 165 12.58 -23.33 -7.01
CA PRO A 165 13.68 -23.14 -6.09
C PRO A 165 14.42 -21.84 -6.43
N ALA A 166 14.34 -20.85 -5.54
CA ALA A 166 15.33 -19.76 -5.43
C ALA A 166 15.56 -18.90 -6.70
N VAL A 167 14.50 -18.41 -7.35
CA VAL A 167 14.65 -17.81 -8.69
C VAL A 167 14.69 -16.26 -8.70
N ASP A 168 14.62 -15.56 -7.57
CA ASP A 168 14.64 -14.09 -7.61
C ASP A 168 15.34 -13.40 -6.43
N PRO A 169 16.66 -13.59 -6.26
CA PRO A 169 17.42 -12.90 -5.20
C PRO A 169 17.45 -11.38 -5.38
N ALA A 170 17.22 -10.88 -6.59
CA ALA A 170 17.24 -9.46 -6.92
C ALA A 170 15.85 -8.79 -6.83
N GLY A 171 14.79 -9.54 -6.55
CA GLY A 171 13.44 -9.01 -6.37
C GLY A 171 12.77 -8.52 -7.66
N HIS A 172 13.22 -8.97 -8.84
CA HIS A 172 12.66 -8.60 -10.14
C HIS A 172 11.20 -9.01 -10.33
N ILE A 173 10.78 -10.17 -9.79
CA ILE A 173 9.40 -10.63 -9.83
C ILE A 173 8.52 -9.72 -8.98
N ALA A 174 8.95 -9.42 -7.75
CA ALA A 174 8.22 -8.51 -6.88
C ALA A 174 8.15 -7.09 -7.50
N GLY A 175 9.23 -6.62 -8.14
CA GLY A 175 9.23 -5.35 -8.88
C GLY A 175 8.24 -5.34 -10.04
N TRP A 176 8.25 -6.37 -10.88
CA TRP A 176 7.29 -6.49 -11.98
C TRP A 176 5.84 -6.55 -11.49
N ILE A 177 5.57 -7.29 -10.40
CA ILE A 177 4.23 -7.35 -9.78
C ILE A 177 3.80 -5.96 -9.31
N ALA A 178 4.67 -5.22 -8.62
CA ALA A 178 4.38 -3.86 -8.16
C ALA A 178 4.02 -2.93 -9.32
N ASP A 179 4.79 -2.96 -10.41
CA ASP A 179 4.53 -2.16 -11.61
C ASP A 179 3.17 -2.50 -12.24
N LYS A 180 2.82 -3.79 -12.32
CA LYS A 180 1.51 -4.22 -12.84
C LYS A 180 0.37 -3.81 -11.94
N LEU A 181 0.50 -3.96 -10.62
CA LEU A 181 -0.54 -3.59 -9.69
C LEU A 181 -0.77 -2.08 -9.68
N THR A 182 0.30 -1.29 -9.70
CA THR A 182 0.24 0.18 -9.77
C THR A 182 -0.54 0.67 -10.99
N ALA A 183 -0.50 -0.08 -12.10
CA ALA A 183 -1.23 0.26 -13.33
C ALA A 183 -2.74 -0.04 -13.27
N VAL A 184 -3.20 -0.90 -12.36
CA VAL A 184 -4.60 -1.31 -12.26
C VAL A 184 -5.36 -0.68 -11.09
N VAL A 185 -4.64 -0.20 -10.06
CA VAL A 185 -5.24 0.53 -8.94
C VAL A 185 -5.90 1.80 -9.47
N PRO A 186 -7.20 1.99 -9.24
CA PRO A 186 -7.87 3.22 -9.62
C PRO A 186 -7.42 4.34 -8.67
N THR A 187 -7.06 5.51 -9.21
CA THR A 187 -6.61 6.62 -8.37
C THR A 187 -7.70 7.69 -8.21
N PRO A 188 -7.82 8.32 -7.02
CA PRO A 188 -8.78 9.41 -6.81
C PRO A 188 -8.59 10.58 -7.77
N CYS A 189 -7.34 10.90 -8.16
CA CYS A 189 -7.03 12.00 -9.08
C CYS A 189 -7.55 11.74 -10.51
N GLN A 190 -7.45 10.51 -11.01
CA GLN A 190 -8.04 10.16 -12.31
C GLN A 190 -9.56 10.35 -12.30
N ARG A 191 -10.23 9.98 -11.20
CA ARG A 191 -11.68 10.12 -11.08
C ARG A 191 -12.13 11.56 -10.86
N GLN A 192 -11.37 12.36 -10.13
CA GLN A 192 -11.65 13.78 -9.91
C GLN A 192 -11.74 14.56 -11.24
N GLY A 193 -10.88 14.26 -12.21
CA GLY A 193 -10.93 14.86 -13.55
C GLY A 193 -12.18 14.49 -14.36
N THR A 194 -12.93 13.47 -13.94
CA THR A 194 -14.16 12.99 -14.62
C THR A 194 -15.45 13.37 -13.91
N THR A 195 -15.39 13.79 -12.65
CA THR A 195 -16.57 14.14 -11.84
C THR A 195 -16.79 15.65 -11.77
N THR A 196 -17.98 16.12 -12.15
CA THR A 196 -18.38 17.54 -12.07
C THR A 196 -18.70 18.01 -10.64
N ASN A 197 -18.79 17.09 -9.68
CA ASN A 197 -19.13 17.39 -8.29
C ASN A 197 -17.86 17.61 -7.47
N GLY A 198 -17.78 18.73 -6.75
CA GLY A 198 -16.63 19.17 -5.95
C GLY A 198 -16.35 18.32 -4.69
N SER A 199 -16.49 17.00 -4.77
CA SER A 199 -16.10 16.06 -3.72
C SER A 199 -14.61 16.19 -3.41
N SER A 200 -14.24 16.10 -2.14
CA SER A 200 -12.83 16.12 -1.75
C SER A 200 -12.11 14.87 -2.27
N LEU A 201 -10.78 14.96 -2.40
CA LEU A 201 -9.97 13.82 -2.82
C LEU A 201 -10.05 12.65 -1.82
N ALA A 202 -10.24 12.96 -0.53
CA ALA A 202 -10.47 11.97 0.51
C ALA A 202 -11.83 11.28 0.34
N ASP A 203 -12.90 12.00 0.00
CA ASP A 203 -14.21 11.40 -0.27
C ASP A 203 -14.16 10.43 -1.45
N LEU A 204 -13.48 10.84 -2.53
CA LEU A 204 -13.21 9.98 -3.67
C LEU A 204 -12.38 8.75 -3.23
N GLY A 205 -11.27 8.96 -2.52
CA GLY A 205 -10.43 7.90 -1.97
C GLY A 205 -11.22 6.87 -1.17
N ARG A 206 -12.03 7.29 -0.20
CA ARG A 206 -12.86 6.39 0.63
C ARG A 206 -13.83 5.58 -0.22
N SER A 207 -14.52 6.22 -1.17
CA SER A 207 -15.46 5.53 -2.06
C SER A 207 -14.79 4.49 -2.97
N MET A 208 -13.48 4.62 -3.18
CA MET A 208 -12.69 3.82 -4.12
C MET A 208 -11.95 2.67 -3.46
N VAL A 209 -11.83 2.64 -2.12
CA VAL A 209 -11.06 1.61 -1.40
C VAL A 209 -11.48 0.20 -1.81
N LYS A 210 -12.80 -0.08 -1.81
CA LYS A 210 -13.31 -1.40 -2.21
C LYS A 210 -12.92 -1.78 -3.64
N GLU A 211 -13.09 -0.86 -4.59
CA GLU A 211 -12.72 -1.07 -5.99
C GLU A 211 -11.20 -1.28 -6.15
N ALA A 212 -10.39 -0.52 -5.42
CA ALA A 212 -8.94 -0.67 -5.42
C ALA A 212 -8.52 -2.04 -4.89
N VAL A 213 -9.07 -2.48 -3.76
CA VAL A 213 -8.82 -3.81 -3.18
C VAL A 213 -9.23 -4.92 -4.14
N GLU A 214 -10.44 -4.86 -4.70
CA GLU A 214 -10.91 -5.88 -5.65
C GLU A 214 -9.97 -5.97 -6.86
N ARG A 215 -9.54 -4.83 -7.43
CA ARG A 215 -8.62 -4.83 -8.58
C ARG A 215 -7.22 -5.36 -8.26
N VAL A 216 -6.62 -4.98 -7.14
CA VAL A 216 -5.26 -5.47 -6.81
C VAL A 216 -5.24 -6.94 -6.43
N LEU A 217 -6.36 -7.48 -5.95
CA LEU A 217 -6.53 -8.90 -5.67
C LEU A 217 -6.96 -9.70 -6.91
N GLY A 218 -7.14 -9.06 -8.07
CA GLY A 218 -7.59 -9.71 -9.30
C GLY A 218 -9.03 -10.21 -9.23
N LEU A 219 -9.84 -9.69 -8.30
CA LEU A 219 -11.23 -10.03 -8.13
C LEU A 219 -12.12 -9.21 -9.08
N PRO A 220 -13.25 -9.78 -9.55
CA PRO A 220 -14.19 -9.02 -10.35
C PRO A 220 -14.73 -7.83 -9.53
N ALA A 221 -14.61 -6.62 -10.07
CA ALA A 221 -15.20 -5.43 -9.48
C ALA A 221 -16.72 -5.65 -9.36
N GLY A 222 -17.23 -5.57 -8.13
CA GLY A 222 -18.55 -6.07 -7.71
C GLY A 222 -19.63 -6.21 -8.80
N GLY A 223 -20.04 -7.47 -9.02
CA GLY A 223 -21.36 -7.76 -9.56
C GLY A 223 -22.43 -7.22 -8.61
N GLN A 224 -23.39 -6.49 -9.15
CA GLN A 224 -24.63 -6.15 -8.45
C GLN A 224 -25.29 -7.47 -8.02
N SER A 225 -25.48 -7.66 -6.71
CA SER A 225 -26.51 -8.56 -6.16
C SER A 225 -27.64 -7.70 -5.64
#